data_AF-A0A7R9DKV0-F1
#
_entry.id   AF-A0A7R9DKV0-F1
#
_cell.length_a   1.000
_cell.length_b   1.000
_cell.length_c   1.000
_cell.angle_alpha   90.00
_cell.angle_beta   90.00
_cell.angle_gamma   90.00
#
_symmetry.space_group_name_H-M   'P 1'
#
loop_
_entity.id
_entity.type
_entity.pdbx_description
1 polymer ?
#
loop_
_entity_poly.entity_id
_entity_poly.type
_entity_poly.pdbx_seq_one_letter_code
_entity_poly.pdbx_strand_id
1 'polypeptide(L)'
;SCADCVSQVTSYDLVSVICHHGTAGGGHYTCYSLNCISEQWFEFDDQYVTQVSPETVQNCEAYVLFYKKSSEAMGKLRHRAVELTELSQNEPSLMQFYVSKQWVNKFNTFAEPGPIDNSDFLCAHGGVHPSKEPYVNQLCTVLSQGVWEYLYDTFGGGPACNRLYACMSCQQEQQALHRRIKHELDVFMQLNKVEENPPVIYAIAMSWFRQWQCFVRGKELGPPGAIDNCSIITNKNGQMVLKM
;
A
#
# COMPACT_ATOMS: atom_id res chain seq x y z
N SER A 1 20.01 -1.37 12.67
CA SER A 1 19.53 -1.57 14.05
C SER A 1 18.24 -0.79 14.21
N CYS A 2 17.09 -1.45 14.02
CA CYS A 2 15.78 -0.83 14.24
C CYS A 2 15.53 -0.89 15.75
N ALA A 3 15.65 0.24 16.44
CA ALA A 3 15.25 0.34 17.83
C ALA A 3 13.72 0.24 17.87
N ASP A 4 13.26 -0.85 18.50
CA ASP A 4 11.92 -1.17 18.97
C ASP A 4 10.81 -0.15 18.67
N CYS A 5 9.91 -0.56 17.77
CA CYS A 5 8.62 0.06 17.51
C CYS A 5 7.69 -0.16 18.73
N VAL A 6 8.01 0.42 19.89
CA VAL A 6 7.15 0.30 21.07
C VAL A 6 5.97 1.26 20.91
N SER A 7 4.79 0.68 20.74
CA SER A 7 3.51 1.38 20.77
C SER A 7 3.39 2.22 22.05
N GLN A 8 3.21 3.53 21.90
CA GLN A 8 3.04 4.44 23.04
C GLN A 8 1.59 4.48 23.51
N VAL A 9 0.65 4.04 22.67
CA VAL A 9 -0.78 3.99 22.99
C VAL A 9 -1.15 2.60 23.52
N THR A 10 -1.74 2.56 24.71
CA THR A 10 -2.18 1.33 25.39
C THR A 10 -3.68 1.28 25.63
N SER A 11 -4.43 2.33 25.28
CA SER A 11 -5.89 2.37 25.41
C SER A 11 -6.57 1.83 24.15
N TYR A 12 -7.65 1.09 24.35
CA TYR A 12 -8.40 0.43 23.30
C TYR A 12 -9.90 0.51 23.59
N ASP A 13 -10.67 0.92 22.58
CA ASP A 13 -12.11 0.96 22.64
C ASP A 13 -12.68 -0.28 21.95
N LEU A 14 -13.64 -0.95 22.58
CA LEU A 14 -14.35 -2.06 21.97
C LEU A 14 -15.25 -1.52 20.85
N VAL A 15 -15.10 -2.05 19.64
CA VAL A 15 -15.88 -1.61 18.47
C VAL A 15 -16.79 -2.68 17.91
N SER A 16 -16.49 -3.96 18.14
CA SER A 16 -17.36 -5.05 17.73
C SER A 16 -17.11 -6.32 18.55
N VAL A 17 -18.15 -7.14 18.71
CA VAL A 17 -18.14 -8.44 19.39
C VAL A 17 -18.82 -9.46 18.49
N ILE A 18 -18.14 -10.57 18.19
CA ILE A 18 -18.77 -11.74 17.56
C ILE A 18 -19.18 -12.71 18.67
N CYS A 19 -20.41 -13.17 18.60
CA CYS A 19 -20.94 -14.24 19.45
C CYS A 19 -21.10 -15.52 18.65
N HIS A 20 -20.92 -16.66 19.32
CA HIS A 20 -21.19 -17.97 18.75
C HIS A 20 -22.21 -18.70 19.62
N HIS A 21 -23.38 -18.94 19.06
CA HIS A 21 -24.48 -19.64 19.72
C HIS A 21 -24.51 -21.07 19.22
N GLY A 22 -23.94 -22.01 19.98
CA GLY A 22 -23.94 -23.42 19.61
C GLY A 22 -22.79 -24.21 20.19
N THR A 23 -22.52 -25.36 19.57
CA THR A 23 -21.48 -26.30 20.02
C THR A 23 -20.33 -26.35 19.02
N ALA A 24 -19.25 -27.07 19.36
CA ALA A 24 -18.13 -27.28 18.45
C ALA A 24 -18.52 -28.01 17.14
N GLY A 25 -19.66 -28.72 17.11
CA GLY A 25 -20.17 -29.40 15.91
C GLY A 25 -21.03 -28.53 15.00
N GLY A 26 -21.35 -27.31 15.41
CA GLY A 26 -22.18 -26.37 14.66
C GLY A 26 -22.86 -25.35 15.56
N GLY A 27 -23.12 -24.17 15.01
CA GLY A 27 -23.77 -23.06 15.70
C GLY A 27 -24.06 -21.89 14.77
N HIS A 28 -24.60 -20.84 15.36
CA HIS A 28 -24.99 -19.60 14.71
C HIS A 28 -24.08 -18.45 15.16
N TYR A 29 -23.65 -17.60 14.24
CA TYR A 29 -22.79 -16.47 14.56
C TYR A 29 -23.58 -15.17 14.43
N THR A 30 -23.62 -14.39 15.50
CA THR A 30 -24.14 -13.02 15.47
C THR A 30 -23.04 -12.03 15.80
N CYS A 31 -23.27 -10.76 15.49
CA CYS A 31 -22.29 -9.71 15.72
C CYS A 31 -22.93 -8.48 16.36
N TYR A 32 -22.33 -7.95 17.41
CA TYR A 32 -22.58 -6.60 17.88
C TYR A 32 -21.52 -5.67 17.32
N SER A 33 -21.92 -4.51 16.79
CA SER A 33 -20.98 -3.52 16.26
C SER A 33 -21.43 -2.10 16.59
N LEU A 34 -20.46 -1.26 16.96
CA LEU A 34 -20.68 0.15 17.25
C LEU A 34 -20.70 0.94 15.93
N ASN A 35 -21.81 1.63 15.68
CA ASN A 35 -21.87 2.59 14.59
C ASN A 35 -21.11 3.87 14.99
N CYS A 36 -20.02 4.17 14.28
CA CYS A 36 -19.16 5.32 14.58
C CYS A 36 -19.76 6.69 14.26
N ILE A 37 -20.87 6.75 13.51
CA ILE A 37 -21.56 8.00 13.17
C ILE A 37 -22.63 8.32 14.20
N SER A 38 -23.45 7.34 14.59
CA SER A 38 -24.52 7.54 15.56
C SER A 38 -24.10 7.27 17.01
N GLU A 39 -22.92 6.70 17.21
CA GLU A 39 -22.40 6.24 18.51
C GLU A 39 -23.37 5.27 19.22
N GLN A 40 -24.04 4.42 18.44
CA GLN A 40 -25.01 3.42 18.93
C GLN A 40 -24.60 2.01 18.56
N TRP A 41 -24.91 1.06 19.44
CA TRP A 41 -24.66 -0.36 19.20
C TRP A 41 -25.80 -1.00 18.41
N PHE A 42 -25.43 -1.90 17.50
CA PHE A 42 -26.35 -2.69 16.73
C PHE A 42 -25.96 -4.16 16.79
N GLU A 43 -26.96 -5.02 16.89
CA GLU A 43 -26.87 -6.45 16.66
C GLU A 43 -27.17 -6.75 15.20
N PHE A 44 -26.35 -7.60 14.61
CA PHE A 44 -26.46 -8.12 13.26
C PHE A 44 -26.67 -9.63 13.36
N ASP A 45 -27.88 -10.06 13.03
CA ASP A 45 -28.31 -11.45 13.02
C ASP A 45 -28.88 -11.77 11.64
N ASP A 46 -28.01 -12.30 10.76
CA ASP A 46 -28.28 -12.53 9.33
C ASP A 46 -28.93 -11.34 8.62
N GLN A 47 -30.23 -11.41 8.36
CA GLN A 47 -31.00 -10.38 7.66
C GLN A 47 -31.57 -9.31 8.60
N TYR A 48 -31.41 -9.47 9.91
CA TYR A 48 -31.95 -8.58 10.93
C TYR A 48 -30.86 -7.69 11.51
N VAL A 49 -31.16 -6.40 11.60
CA VAL A 49 -30.30 -5.40 12.23
C VAL A 49 -31.13 -4.67 13.28
N THR A 50 -30.72 -4.77 14.54
CA THR A 50 -31.46 -4.25 15.68
C THR A 50 -30.55 -3.36 16.52
N GLN A 51 -31.03 -2.16 16.87
CA GLN A 51 -30.30 -1.32 17.81
C GLN A 51 -30.37 -1.95 19.21
N VAL A 52 -29.23 -1.98 19.90
CA VAL A 52 -29.12 -2.54 21.26
C VAL A 52 -28.41 -1.56 22.19
N SER A 53 -28.57 -1.75 23.49
CA SER A 53 -27.86 -0.94 24.49
C SER A 53 -26.45 -1.48 24.73
N PRO A 54 -25.50 -0.66 25.22
CA PRO A 54 -24.18 -1.12 25.61
C PRO A 54 -24.21 -2.24 26.65
N GLU A 55 -25.19 -2.24 27.55
CA GLU A 55 -25.38 -3.28 28.57
C GLU A 55 -25.70 -4.64 27.93
N THR A 56 -26.46 -4.68 26.83
CA THR A 56 -26.69 -5.92 26.07
C THR A 56 -25.38 -6.48 25.54
N VAL A 57 -24.53 -5.62 24.96
CA VAL A 57 -23.23 -6.01 24.40
C VAL A 57 -22.28 -6.47 25.51
N GLN A 58 -22.28 -5.83 26.67
CA GLN A 58 -21.43 -6.22 27.81
C GLN A 58 -21.76 -7.62 28.35
N ASN A 59 -23.02 -8.04 28.26
CA ASN A 59 -23.49 -9.31 28.82
C ASN A 59 -23.54 -10.45 27.78
N CYS A 60 -23.07 -10.24 26.55
CA CYS A 60 -23.11 -11.27 25.51
C CYS A 60 -22.02 -12.35 25.71
N GLU A 61 -22.26 -13.54 25.17
CA GLU A 61 -21.27 -14.62 25.15
C GLU A 61 -20.25 -14.38 24.02
N ALA A 62 -19.27 -13.52 24.32
CA ALA A 62 -18.25 -13.11 23.36
C ALA A 62 -17.36 -14.29 22.93
N TYR A 63 -17.24 -14.49 21.63
CA TYR A 63 -16.32 -15.43 20.99
C TYR A 63 -15.07 -14.71 20.44
N VAL A 64 -15.26 -13.59 19.74
CA VAL A 64 -14.16 -12.73 19.24
C VAL A 64 -14.47 -11.27 19.52
N LEU A 65 -13.46 -10.53 19.97
CA LEU A 65 -13.57 -9.10 20.29
C LEU A 65 -12.69 -8.29 19.34
N PHE A 66 -13.25 -7.24 18.75
CA PHE A 66 -12.52 -6.27 17.95
C PHE A 66 -12.37 -4.96 18.72
N TYR A 67 -11.12 -4.56 18.88
CA TYR A 67 -10.75 -3.33 19.57
C TYR A 67 -10.05 -2.36 18.61
N LYS A 68 -10.29 -1.08 18.81
CA LYS A 68 -9.59 0.01 18.13
C LYS A 68 -8.73 0.76 19.13
N LYS A 69 -7.45 0.97 18.83
CA LYS A 69 -6.58 1.84 19.65
C LYS A 69 -7.18 3.24 19.77
N SER A 70 -7.18 3.78 20.98
CA SER A 70 -7.72 5.11 21.29
C SER A 70 -6.69 5.98 21.99
N SER A 71 -6.68 7.27 21.67
CA SER A 71 -5.74 8.24 22.23
C SER A 71 -6.40 9.62 22.29
N GLU A 72 -6.64 10.11 23.51
CA GLU A 72 -7.18 11.45 23.75
C GLU A 72 -6.23 12.53 23.21
N ALA A 73 -4.92 12.31 23.35
CA ALA A 73 -3.90 13.20 22.81
C ALA A 73 -4.04 13.35 21.29
N MET A 74 -4.26 12.25 20.55
CA MET A 74 -4.53 12.31 19.11
C MET A 74 -5.82 13.05 18.76
N GLY A 75 -6.86 12.93 19.60
CA GLY A 75 -8.09 13.72 19.47
C GLY A 75 -7.81 15.23 19.50
N LYS A 76 -7.00 15.69 20.46
CA LYS A 76 -6.57 17.10 20.58
C LYS A 76 -5.74 17.54 19.38
N LEU A 77 -4.82 16.69 18.92
CA LEU A 77 -4.00 16.99 17.74
C LEU A 77 -4.85 17.18 16.48
N ARG A 78 -5.84 16.31 16.26
CA ARG A 78 -6.80 16.43 15.15
C ARG A 78 -7.65 17.68 15.23
N HIS A 79 -8.18 18.00 16.42
CA HIS A 79 -8.98 19.20 16.62
C HIS A 79 -8.19 20.47 16.28
N ARG A 80 -6.92 20.55 16.73
CA ARG A 80 -6.04 21.68 16.43
C ARG A 80 -5.75 21.81 14.93
N ALA A 81 -5.58 20.70 14.20
CA ALA A 81 -5.39 20.74 12.75
C ALA A 81 -6.61 21.30 12.00
N VAL A 82 -7.83 21.00 12.47
CA VAL A 82 -9.07 21.55 11.93
C VAL A 82 -9.15 23.06 12.19
N GLU A 83 -8.88 23.50 13.42
CA GLU A 83 -8.85 24.93 13.78
C GLU A 83 -7.86 25.72 12.90
N LEU A 84 -6.64 25.20 12.70
CA LEU A 84 -5.64 25.82 11.81
C LEU A 84 -6.11 25.86 10.36
N THR A 85 -6.86 24.85 9.91
CA THR A 85 -7.43 24.82 8.57
C THR A 85 -8.45 25.94 8.39
N GLU A 86 -9.36 26.12 9.36
CA GLU A 86 -10.36 27.19 9.36
C GLU A 86 -9.72 28.58 9.39
N LEU A 87 -8.70 28.79 10.23
CA LEU A 87 -7.94 30.04 10.27
C LEU A 87 -7.31 30.39 8.92
N SER A 88 -6.75 29.40 8.23
CA SER A 88 -6.10 29.61 6.93
C SER A 88 -7.08 29.92 5.78
N GLN A 89 -8.39 29.69 5.95
CA GLN A 89 -9.38 30.10 4.96
C GLN A 89 -9.55 31.62 4.93
N ASN A 90 -9.36 32.29 6.07
CA ASN A 90 -9.47 33.75 6.18
C ASN A 90 -8.18 34.45 5.73
N GLU A 91 -7.02 33.83 5.96
CA GLU A 91 -5.72 34.33 5.50
C GLU A 91 -4.95 33.23 4.74
N PRO A 92 -5.15 33.11 3.42
CA PRO A 92 -4.51 32.08 2.62
C PRO A 92 -2.99 32.27 2.58
N SER A 93 -2.25 31.20 2.87
CA SER A 93 -0.80 31.20 2.72
C SER A 93 -0.37 31.22 1.25
N LEU A 94 0.74 31.91 0.95
CA LEU A 94 1.34 31.91 -0.39
C LEU A 94 1.85 30.51 -0.80
N MET A 95 2.26 29.71 0.19
CA MET A 95 2.69 28.33 -0.02
C MET A 95 1.59 27.34 0.30
N GLN A 96 1.55 26.25 -0.46
CA GLN A 96 0.66 25.12 -0.28
C GLN A 96 1.49 23.84 -0.28
N PHE A 97 1.04 22.85 0.48
CA PHE A 97 1.73 21.56 0.60
C PHE A 97 0.80 20.42 0.20
N TYR A 98 1.28 19.54 -0.66
CA TYR A 98 0.60 18.32 -1.09
C TYR A 98 0.99 17.18 -0.17
N VAL A 99 -0.02 16.53 0.42
CA VAL A 99 0.15 15.41 1.34
C VAL A 99 -0.69 14.23 0.89
N SER A 100 -0.15 13.02 1.06
CA SER A 100 -0.85 11.78 0.74
C SER A 100 -2.19 11.69 1.46
N LYS A 101 -3.27 11.40 0.71
CA LYS A 101 -4.56 11.07 1.30
C LYS A 101 -4.51 9.79 2.12
N GLN A 102 -3.62 8.85 1.77
CA GLN A 102 -3.44 7.65 2.59
C GLN A 102 -2.91 8.02 3.97
N TRP A 103 -1.91 8.89 4.04
CA TRP A 103 -1.41 9.37 5.34
C TRP A 103 -2.45 10.20 6.09
N VAL A 104 -3.18 11.09 5.41
CA VAL A 104 -4.28 11.87 6.05
C VAL A 104 -5.37 10.94 6.60
N ASN A 105 -5.70 9.86 5.90
CA ASN A 105 -6.64 8.85 6.40
C ASN A 105 -6.11 8.17 7.66
N LYS A 106 -4.81 7.82 7.70
CA LYS A 106 -4.18 7.30 8.92
C LYS A 106 -4.25 8.33 10.04
N PHE A 107 -3.92 9.60 9.79
CA PHE A 107 -4.02 10.68 10.78
C PHE A 107 -5.43 10.80 11.37
N ASN A 108 -6.46 10.70 10.52
CA ASN A 108 -7.85 10.80 10.94
C ASN A 108 -8.36 9.58 11.73
N THR A 109 -7.80 8.40 11.50
CA THR A 109 -8.38 7.15 11.99
C THR A 109 -7.53 6.40 13.01
N PHE A 110 -6.19 6.52 12.94
CA PHE A 110 -5.25 5.77 13.75
C PHE A 110 -4.88 6.56 15.01
N ALA A 111 -4.55 5.83 16.07
CA ALA A 111 -3.95 6.40 17.27
C ALA A 111 -2.45 6.72 17.09
N GLU A 112 -1.80 6.07 16.11
CA GLU A 112 -0.39 6.23 15.78
C GLU A 112 -0.26 6.20 14.25
N PRO A 113 -0.49 7.34 13.55
CA PRO A 113 -0.46 7.39 12.08
C PRO A 113 0.94 7.19 11.49
N GLY A 114 1.97 7.38 12.32
CA GLY A 114 3.37 7.38 11.90
C GLY A 114 3.78 8.69 11.19
N PRO A 115 5.04 8.78 10.74
CA PRO A 115 5.55 9.93 10.02
C PRO A 115 4.78 10.19 8.73
N ILE A 116 4.75 11.45 8.29
CA ILE A 116 4.17 11.83 6.99
C ILE A 116 4.89 11.07 5.88
N ASP A 117 4.15 10.40 5.01
CA ASP A 117 4.68 9.62 3.89
C ASP A 117 3.93 9.97 2.61
N ASN A 118 4.67 10.52 1.64
CA ASN A 118 4.17 10.93 0.33
C ASN A 118 4.63 9.99 -0.80
N SER A 119 5.21 8.83 -0.47
CA SER A 119 5.77 7.87 -1.44
C SER A 119 4.71 7.19 -2.32
N ASP A 120 3.44 7.25 -1.92
CA ASP A 120 2.31 6.76 -2.71
C ASP A 120 2.06 7.61 -3.96
N PHE A 121 2.57 8.85 -4.05
CA PHE A 121 2.54 9.65 -5.28
C PHE A 121 3.90 10.21 -5.71
N LEU A 122 4.83 10.44 -4.79
CA LEU A 122 6.20 10.89 -5.09
C LEU A 122 7.15 9.70 -5.27
N CYS A 123 8.01 9.79 -6.27
CA CYS A 123 9.15 8.88 -6.39
C CYS A 123 10.35 9.41 -5.58
N ALA A 124 11.39 8.57 -5.46
CA ALA A 124 12.63 8.94 -4.78
C ALA A 124 13.35 10.16 -5.39
N HIS A 125 13.04 10.53 -6.64
CA HIS A 125 13.56 11.73 -7.29
C HIS A 125 12.81 13.02 -6.91
N GLY A 126 11.78 12.93 -6.05
CA GLY A 126 10.98 14.08 -5.59
C GLY A 126 9.87 14.54 -6.52
N GLY A 127 9.73 13.91 -7.70
CA GLY A 127 8.64 14.18 -8.64
C GLY A 127 7.52 13.14 -8.58
N VAL A 128 6.42 13.43 -9.24
CA VAL A 128 5.32 12.47 -9.42
C VAL A 128 5.72 11.42 -10.44
N HIS A 129 5.60 10.14 -10.08
CA HIS A 129 5.92 9.06 -11.00
C HIS A 129 5.01 9.11 -12.24
N PRO A 130 5.51 8.92 -13.47
CA PRO A 130 4.70 9.08 -14.69
C PRO A 130 3.46 8.18 -14.74
N SER A 131 3.50 7.00 -14.11
CA SER A 131 2.32 6.12 -14.04
C SER A 131 1.22 6.61 -13.09
N LYS A 132 1.50 7.63 -12.28
CA LYS A 132 0.60 8.21 -11.27
C LYS A 132 0.16 9.62 -11.62
N GLU A 133 0.93 10.32 -12.46
CA GLU A 133 0.68 11.70 -12.89
C GLU A 133 -0.75 11.95 -13.36
N PRO A 134 -1.39 11.07 -14.19
CA PRO A 134 -2.75 11.33 -14.68
C PRO A 134 -3.83 11.39 -13.59
N TYR A 135 -3.56 10.83 -12.41
CA TYR A 135 -4.51 10.77 -11.31
C TYR A 135 -3.91 11.21 -9.96
N VAL A 136 -2.82 11.98 -9.97
CA VAL A 136 -2.14 12.41 -8.74
C VAL A 136 -3.05 13.20 -7.80
N ASN A 137 -3.96 14.02 -8.34
CA ASN A 137 -4.93 14.78 -7.55
C ASN A 137 -5.92 13.88 -6.77
N GLN A 138 -6.06 12.61 -7.18
CA GLN A 138 -6.83 11.63 -6.43
C GLN A 138 -6.04 11.07 -5.25
N LEU A 139 -4.71 11.09 -5.31
CA LEU A 139 -3.80 10.54 -4.30
C LEU A 139 -3.42 11.54 -3.20
N CYS A 140 -3.34 12.84 -3.51
CA CYS A 140 -2.91 13.86 -2.56
C CYS A 140 -4.00 14.90 -2.25
N THR A 141 -3.92 15.52 -1.08
CA THR A 141 -4.70 16.71 -0.69
C THR A 141 -3.78 17.90 -0.45
N VAL A 142 -4.34 19.10 -0.52
CA VAL A 142 -3.61 20.35 -0.30
C VAL A 142 -3.81 20.81 1.15
N LEU A 143 -2.72 21.16 1.81
CA LEU A 143 -2.70 21.78 3.14
C LEU A 143 -2.14 23.20 3.04
N SER A 144 -2.68 24.11 3.86
CA SER A 144 -2.06 25.42 4.08
C SER A 144 -0.74 25.27 4.82
N GLN A 145 0.10 26.30 4.74
CA GLN A 145 1.42 26.28 5.36
C GLN A 145 1.36 26.03 6.87
N GLY A 146 0.47 26.70 7.60
CA GLY A 146 0.35 26.53 9.05
C GLY A 146 -0.10 25.13 9.47
N VAL A 147 -0.99 24.50 8.69
CA VAL A 147 -1.40 23.10 8.94
C VAL A 147 -0.25 22.15 8.64
N TRP A 148 0.48 22.36 7.55
CA TRP A 148 1.65 21.56 7.21
C TRP A 148 2.74 21.63 8.29
N GLU A 149 3.14 22.83 8.70
CA GLU A 149 4.17 23.04 9.73
C GLU A 149 3.79 22.35 11.03
N TYR A 150 2.54 22.54 11.49
CA TYR A 150 2.04 21.87 12.69
C TYR A 150 2.12 20.33 12.61
N LEU A 151 1.67 19.74 11.50
CA LEU A 151 1.70 18.29 11.32
C LEU A 151 3.14 17.77 11.15
N TYR A 152 3.98 18.49 10.42
CA TYR A 152 5.38 18.12 10.21
C TYR A 152 6.18 18.18 11.50
N ASP A 153 6.01 19.23 12.32
CA ASP A 153 6.68 19.37 13.61
C ASP A 153 6.22 18.28 14.61
N THR A 154 4.99 17.78 14.46
CA THR A 154 4.43 16.74 15.34
C THR A 154 4.83 15.33 14.92
N PHE A 155 4.76 15.01 13.62
CA PHE A 155 4.91 13.63 13.12
C PHE A 155 6.20 13.39 12.34
N GLY A 156 6.86 14.46 11.88
CA GLY A 156 8.01 14.38 10.98
C GLY A 156 7.68 13.67 9.66
N GLY A 157 8.70 13.06 9.06
CA GLY A 157 8.58 12.30 7.81
C GLY A 157 8.94 13.13 6.58
N GLY A 158 8.29 12.84 5.46
CA GLY A 158 8.50 13.54 4.19
C GLY A 158 8.46 12.62 2.96
N PRO A 159 8.92 13.12 1.81
CA PRO A 159 9.44 14.48 1.59
C PRO A 159 8.31 15.54 1.56
N ALA A 160 8.64 16.77 1.95
CA ALA A 160 7.75 17.91 1.74
C ALA A 160 7.53 18.12 0.24
N CYS A 161 6.29 18.40 -0.15
CA CYS A 161 5.92 18.62 -1.55
C CYS A 161 5.07 19.88 -1.67
N ASN A 162 5.64 20.94 -2.23
CA ASN A 162 4.92 22.19 -2.50
C ASN A 162 4.60 22.38 -3.98
N ARG A 163 5.01 21.44 -4.83
CA ARG A 163 4.75 21.46 -6.28
C ARG A 163 4.68 20.05 -6.83
N LEU A 164 3.63 19.79 -7.60
CA LEU A 164 3.51 18.57 -8.39
C LEU A 164 4.14 18.77 -9.77
N TYR A 165 5.03 17.87 -10.15
CA TYR A 165 5.62 17.82 -11.49
C TYR A 165 5.90 16.37 -11.88
N ALA A 166 5.75 16.05 -13.17
CA ALA A 166 6.11 14.74 -13.70
C ALA A 166 7.61 14.50 -13.54
N CYS A 167 7.99 13.34 -12.99
CA CYS A 167 9.39 12.99 -12.81
C CYS A 167 10.04 12.59 -14.15
N MET A 168 10.95 13.43 -14.65
CA MET A 168 11.68 13.17 -15.89
C MET A 168 12.61 11.96 -15.80
N SER A 169 13.28 11.73 -14.66
CA SER A 169 14.15 10.57 -14.46
C SER A 169 13.37 9.26 -14.61
N CYS A 170 12.24 9.15 -13.89
CA CYS A 170 11.36 7.99 -14.01
C CYS A 170 10.74 7.85 -15.41
N GLN A 171 10.44 8.96 -16.08
CA GLN A 171 9.94 8.91 -17.47
C GLN A 171 10.98 8.35 -18.43
N GLN A 172 12.25 8.76 -18.28
CA GLN A 172 13.35 8.23 -19.09
C GLN A 172 13.58 6.74 -18.83
N GLU A 173 13.55 6.32 -17.56
CA GLU A 173 13.66 4.91 -17.17
C GLU A 173 12.55 4.06 -17.78
N GLN A 174 11.29 4.52 -17.69
CA GLN A 174 10.17 3.83 -18.33
C GLN A 174 10.31 3.75 -19.84
N GLN A 175 10.70 4.84 -20.51
CA GLN A 175 10.91 4.83 -21.94
C GLN A 175 12.06 3.90 -22.35
N ALA A 176 13.16 3.88 -21.59
CA ALA A 176 14.27 2.96 -21.81
C ALA A 176 13.83 1.51 -21.64
N LEU A 177 13.02 1.21 -20.62
CA LEU A 177 12.46 -0.12 -20.38
C LEU A 177 11.55 -0.55 -21.53
N HIS A 178 10.65 0.31 -22.00
CA HIS A 178 9.80 0.02 -23.16
C HIS A 178 10.60 -0.21 -24.44
N ARG A 179 11.64 0.61 -24.69
CA ARG A 179 12.55 0.39 -25.83
C ARG A 179 13.26 -0.96 -25.74
N ARG A 180 13.73 -1.33 -24.55
CA ARG A 180 14.36 -2.63 -24.29
C ARG A 180 13.40 -3.78 -24.56
N ILE A 181 12.20 -3.75 -23.99
CA ILE A 181 11.17 -4.79 -24.19
C ILE A 181 10.87 -4.98 -25.67
N LYS A 182 10.65 -3.88 -26.40
CA LYS A 182 10.37 -3.92 -27.85
C LYS A 182 11.53 -4.53 -28.62
N HIS A 183 12.75 -4.08 -28.35
CA HIS A 183 13.95 -4.60 -29.01
C HIS A 183 14.14 -6.11 -28.76
N GLU A 184 14.01 -6.56 -27.51
CA GLU A 184 14.14 -7.98 -27.16
C GLU A 184 13.08 -8.84 -27.87
N LEU A 185 11.84 -8.36 -27.97
CA LEU A 185 10.77 -9.07 -28.67
C LEU A 185 11.03 -9.16 -30.19
N ASP A 186 11.45 -8.05 -30.80
CA ASP A 186 11.76 -7.99 -32.24
C ASP A 186 12.91 -8.96 -32.59
N VAL A 187 13.98 -8.97 -31.79
CA VAL A 187 15.12 -9.88 -31.97
C VAL A 187 14.69 -11.34 -31.81
N PHE A 188 13.88 -11.66 -30.79
CA PHE A 188 13.36 -13.01 -30.58
C PHE A 188 12.50 -13.48 -31.77
N MET A 189 11.63 -12.62 -32.28
CA MET A 189 10.80 -12.93 -33.46
C MET A 189 11.62 -13.10 -34.73
N GLN A 190 12.73 -12.36 -34.88
CA GLN A 190 13.64 -12.50 -36.02
C GLN A 190 14.42 -13.81 -35.96
N LEU A 191 15.02 -14.15 -34.82
CA LEU A 191 15.84 -15.36 -34.66
C LEU A 191 15.00 -16.64 -34.81
N ASN A 192 13.77 -16.67 -34.29
CA ASN A 192 12.90 -17.85 -34.41
C ASN A 192 12.33 -18.10 -35.81
N LYS A 193 12.55 -17.20 -36.77
CA LYS A 193 12.10 -17.41 -38.16
C LYS A 193 13.12 -18.13 -39.03
N VAL A 194 14.37 -18.31 -38.59
CA VAL A 194 15.49 -18.44 -39.55
C VAL A 194 16.19 -19.82 -39.60
N GLU A 195 15.98 -20.77 -38.69
CA GLU A 195 16.73 -22.05 -38.76
C GLU A 195 15.88 -23.31 -38.53
N GLU A 196 15.73 -24.14 -39.58
CA GLU A 196 15.26 -25.53 -39.46
C GLU A 196 16.40 -26.52 -39.12
N ASN A 197 17.68 -26.10 -39.14
CA ASN A 197 18.82 -26.98 -38.81
C ASN A 197 20.10 -26.20 -38.39
N PRO A 198 20.17 -25.69 -37.15
CA PRO A 198 21.29 -24.87 -36.69
C PRO A 198 22.57 -25.69 -36.45
N PRO A 199 23.76 -25.17 -36.78
CA PRO A 199 25.04 -25.84 -36.53
C PRO A 199 25.41 -25.93 -35.04
N VAL A 200 24.78 -25.09 -34.19
CA VAL A 200 25.00 -25.05 -32.74
C VAL A 200 23.65 -24.89 -32.04
N ILE A 201 23.39 -25.71 -31.02
CA ILE A 201 22.17 -25.64 -30.21
C ILE A 201 22.49 -24.91 -28.90
N TYR A 202 21.80 -23.81 -28.63
CA TYR A 202 21.80 -23.13 -27.34
C TYR A 202 20.55 -23.51 -26.56
N ALA A 203 20.70 -23.81 -25.26
CA ALA A 203 19.59 -24.14 -24.38
C ALA A 203 19.41 -23.05 -23.31
N ILE A 204 18.14 -22.71 -23.06
CA ILE A 204 17.75 -21.80 -21.99
C ILE A 204 16.72 -22.49 -21.09
N ALA A 205 16.86 -22.30 -19.79
CA ALA A 205 15.91 -22.85 -18.84
C ALA A 205 14.51 -22.27 -19.10
N MET A 206 13.52 -23.16 -19.20
CA MET A 206 12.12 -22.75 -19.42
C MET A 206 11.57 -21.92 -18.26
N SER A 207 12.11 -22.10 -17.04
CA SER A 207 11.77 -21.27 -15.88
C SER A 207 12.15 -19.81 -16.07
N TRP A 208 13.38 -19.54 -16.53
CA TRP A 208 13.82 -18.18 -16.85
C TRP A 208 13.09 -17.63 -18.07
N PHE A 209 12.95 -18.44 -19.13
CA PHE A 209 12.26 -18.02 -20.35
C PHE A 209 10.81 -17.61 -20.10
N ARG A 210 10.10 -18.31 -19.20
CA ARG A 210 8.73 -17.93 -18.80
C ARG A 210 8.68 -16.60 -18.06
N GLN A 211 9.65 -16.31 -17.18
CA GLN A 211 9.74 -14.99 -16.52
C GLN A 211 9.98 -13.89 -17.56
N TRP A 212 10.95 -14.09 -18.46
CA TRP A 212 11.19 -13.17 -19.57
C TRP A 212 9.93 -12.97 -20.42
N GLN A 213 9.23 -14.05 -20.77
CA GLN A 213 7.99 -14.00 -21.55
C GLN A 213 6.87 -13.24 -20.82
N CYS A 214 6.75 -13.41 -19.50
CA CYS A 214 5.81 -12.64 -18.68
C CYS A 214 6.19 -11.15 -18.66
N PHE A 215 7.46 -10.83 -18.47
CA PHE A 215 7.98 -9.46 -18.47
C PHE A 215 7.72 -8.74 -19.80
N VAL A 216 8.14 -9.30 -20.95
CA VAL A 216 7.93 -8.64 -22.26
C VAL A 216 6.45 -8.53 -22.66
N ARG A 217 5.58 -9.37 -22.07
CA ARG A 217 4.11 -9.30 -22.23
C ARG A 217 3.43 -8.39 -21.21
N GLY A 218 4.19 -7.70 -20.34
CA GLY A 218 3.66 -6.79 -19.33
C GLY A 218 2.92 -7.48 -18.17
N LYS A 219 3.15 -8.78 -17.96
CA LYS A 219 2.57 -9.54 -16.83
C LYS A 219 3.40 -9.43 -15.54
N GLU A 220 4.67 -9.05 -15.65
CA GLU A 220 5.56 -8.78 -14.52
C GLU A 220 6.06 -7.33 -14.58
N LEU A 221 6.23 -6.71 -13.40
CA LEU A 221 6.62 -5.31 -13.26
C LEU A 221 8.11 -5.07 -13.49
N GLY A 222 8.95 -6.11 -13.36
CA GLY A 222 10.40 -6.01 -13.43
C GLY A 222 10.99 -6.98 -14.44
N PRO A 223 12.18 -6.66 -15.01
CA PRO A 223 12.87 -7.58 -15.89
C PRO A 223 13.30 -8.84 -15.14
N PRO A 224 13.40 -10.00 -15.82
CA PRO A 224 14.04 -11.16 -15.23
C PRO A 224 15.49 -10.82 -14.87
N GLY A 225 16.02 -11.49 -13.85
CA GLY A 225 17.44 -11.41 -13.50
C GLY A 225 18.34 -11.96 -14.62
N ALA A 226 19.64 -12.09 -14.34
CA ALA A 226 20.57 -12.74 -15.26
C ALA A 226 20.06 -14.15 -15.68
N ILE A 227 20.38 -14.57 -16.90
CA ILE A 227 19.99 -15.90 -17.40
C ILE A 227 20.46 -16.97 -16.41
N ASP A 228 19.51 -17.73 -15.87
CA ASP A 228 19.77 -18.80 -14.92
C ASP A 228 19.38 -20.16 -15.51
N ASN A 229 20.39 -20.98 -15.79
CA ASN A 229 20.23 -22.32 -16.32
C ASN A 229 20.39 -23.42 -15.25
N CYS A 230 20.47 -23.10 -13.96
CA CYS A 230 20.70 -24.07 -12.88
C CYS A 230 19.66 -25.20 -12.85
N SER A 231 18.44 -24.96 -13.33
CA SER A 231 17.40 -25.98 -13.41
C SER A 231 17.71 -27.08 -14.44
N ILE A 232 18.44 -26.76 -15.52
CA ILE A 232 18.71 -27.67 -16.65
C ILE A 232 20.16 -28.15 -16.74
N ILE A 233 21.05 -27.72 -15.85
CA ILE A 233 22.48 -28.11 -15.85
C ILE A 233 22.86 -28.87 -14.57
N THR A 234 23.73 -29.88 -14.71
CA THR A 234 24.35 -30.63 -13.62
C THR A 234 25.86 -30.62 -13.79
N ASN A 235 26.59 -30.55 -12.68
CA ASN A 235 28.05 -30.67 -12.68
C ASN A 235 28.45 -32.15 -12.67
N LYS A 236 29.14 -32.60 -13.72
CA LYS A 236 29.83 -33.90 -13.76
C LYS A 236 31.32 -33.65 -13.92
N ASN A 237 32.11 -34.02 -12.90
CA ASN A 237 33.57 -33.92 -12.91
C ASN A 237 34.12 -32.52 -13.24
N GLY A 238 33.46 -31.46 -12.76
CA GLY A 238 33.87 -30.07 -13.03
C GLY A 238 33.36 -29.51 -14.37
N GLN A 239 32.69 -30.32 -15.19
CA GLN A 239 32.03 -29.87 -16.42
C GLN A 239 30.53 -29.72 -16.21
N MET A 240 30.00 -28.58 -16.64
CA MET A 240 28.56 -28.34 -16.68
C MET A 240 27.97 -29.06 -17.90
N VAL A 241 27.07 -30.00 -17.64
CA VAL A 241 26.36 -30.77 -18.67
C VAL A 241 24.85 -30.62 -18.50
N LEU A 242 24.11 -30.65 -19.60
CA LEU A 242 22.65 -30.63 -19.57
C LEU A 242 22.11 -31.85 -18.81
N LYS A 243 21.12 -31.63 -17.95
CA LYS A 243 20.28 -32.69 -17.39
C LYS A 243 19.48 -33.26 -18.55
N MET A 244 19.80 -34.49 -18.95
CA MET A 244 18.90 -35.29 -19.80
C MET A 244 17.71 -35.76 -18.98
#